data_AF-A0A3T1D725-F1
#
_entry.id   AF-A0A3T1D725-F1
#
_cell.length_a   1.000
_cell.length_b   1.000
_cell.length_c   1.000
_cell.angle_alpha   90.00
_cell.angle_beta   90.00
_cell.angle_gamma   90.00
#
_symmetry.space_group_name_H-M   'P 1'
#
loop_
_entity.id
_entity.type
_entity.pdbx_description
1 polymer ?
#
loop_
_entity_poly.entity_id
_entity_poly.type
_entity_poly.pdbx_seq_one_letter_code
_entity_poly.pdbx_strand_id
1 'polypeptide(L)'
;MKSGEVLVTPRSAETVENLGAPSCYGTAEDYSIKADYDVFFKSSDGKKRLIKLPEINTFIVPENKQIELPVLNFDAFQVVIIAPQYTDCHGVSFYMIGIKDKVAIPFKFKTGDGTSESFSYAPNSELIIINNQLEVVQGLAAGNDEQKKLVFKPDFKNGTMQLVKSTTIRD
;
A
#
# COMPACT_ATOMS: atom_id res chain seq x y z
N MET A 1 -17.17 3.91 16.82
CA MET A 1 -17.42 5.07 15.92
C MET A 1 -16.40 4.99 14.79
N LYS A 2 -16.81 5.10 13.52
CA LYS A 2 -15.88 5.10 12.37
C LYS A 2 -14.98 6.35 12.45
N SER A 3 -13.67 6.16 12.40
CA SER A 3 -12.65 7.22 12.48
C SER A 3 -12.64 8.12 11.23
N GLY A 4 -13.09 7.60 10.09
CA GLY A 4 -13.17 8.26 8.80
C GLY A 4 -12.91 7.25 7.68
N GLU A 5 -12.71 7.73 6.46
CA GLU A 5 -12.36 6.91 5.29
C GLU A 5 -11.24 7.56 4.48
N VAL A 6 -10.40 6.75 3.85
CA VAL A 6 -9.42 7.19 2.86
C VAL A 6 -10.02 6.98 1.48
N LEU A 7 -9.92 8.01 0.65
CA LEU A 7 -10.46 8.05 -0.70
C LEU A 7 -9.31 8.33 -1.66
N VAL A 8 -9.18 7.52 -2.71
CA VAL A 8 -8.31 7.83 -3.85
C VAL A 8 -9.23 8.29 -4.97
N THR A 9 -9.04 9.52 -5.46
CA THR A 9 -9.96 10.12 -6.43
C THR A 9 -9.17 10.72 -7.60
N PRO A 10 -9.56 10.46 -8.85
CA PRO A 10 -8.88 11.04 -10.01
C PRO A 10 -9.15 12.55 -10.08
N ARG A 11 -8.14 13.32 -10.52
CA ARG A 11 -8.25 14.76 -10.77
C ARG A 11 -8.93 15.08 -12.10
N SER A 12 -8.92 14.12 -13.02
CA SER A 12 -9.48 14.20 -14.37
C SER A 12 -10.31 12.94 -14.68
N ALA A 13 -10.91 12.88 -15.87
CA ALA A 13 -11.54 11.64 -16.33
C ALA A 13 -10.50 10.53 -16.45
N GLU A 14 -10.86 9.32 -16.01
CA GLU A 14 -10.01 8.13 -16.12
C GLU A 14 -9.99 7.61 -17.56
N THR A 15 -8.80 7.24 -18.03
CA THR A 15 -8.63 6.43 -19.24
C THR A 15 -8.58 4.97 -18.82
N VAL A 16 -9.54 4.17 -19.28
CA VAL A 16 -9.67 2.74 -18.94
C VAL A 16 -9.44 1.89 -20.18
N GLU A 17 -8.48 0.97 -20.10
CA GLU A 17 -8.11 0.06 -21.19
C GLU A 17 -7.88 -1.35 -20.62
N ASN A 18 -8.15 -2.40 -21.37
CA ASN A 18 -7.63 -3.73 -21.02
C ASN A 18 -6.11 -3.77 -21.25
N LEU A 19 -5.37 -4.57 -20.48
CA LEU A 19 -3.94 -4.77 -20.70
C LEU A 19 -3.65 -5.38 -22.07
N GLY A 20 -4.53 -6.26 -22.57
CA GLY A 20 -4.46 -6.82 -23.92
C GLY A 20 -3.38 -7.90 -24.12
N ALA A 21 -2.48 -8.07 -23.16
CA ALA A 21 -1.54 -9.19 -23.09
C ALA A 21 -1.15 -9.46 -21.63
N PRO A 22 -0.88 -10.73 -21.25
CA PRO A 22 -0.40 -11.05 -19.90
C PRO A 22 0.95 -10.40 -19.61
N SER A 23 1.16 -9.96 -18.38
CA SER A 23 2.41 -9.37 -17.91
C SER A 23 2.63 -9.65 -16.42
N CYS A 24 3.75 -9.17 -15.87
CA CYS A 24 4.01 -9.18 -14.43
C CYS A 24 2.89 -8.51 -13.60
N TYR A 25 2.18 -7.56 -14.21
CA TYR A 25 1.19 -6.73 -13.54
C TYR A 25 -0.24 -7.29 -13.60
N GLY A 26 -0.48 -8.34 -14.40
CA GLY A 26 -1.83 -8.86 -14.58
C GLY A 26 -2.03 -9.74 -15.81
N THR A 27 -3.27 -10.18 -15.99
CA THR A 27 -3.77 -10.94 -17.15
C THR A 27 -4.11 -10.02 -18.32
N ALA A 28 -4.37 -10.57 -19.51
CA ALA A 28 -4.75 -9.74 -20.67
C ALA A 28 -6.11 -9.05 -20.48
N GLU A 29 -6.95 -9.65 -19.65
CA GLU A 29 -8.33 -9.25 -19.35
C GLU A 29 -8.40 -8.16 -18.27
N ASP A 30 -7.33 -7.96 -17.50
CA ASP A 30 -7.26 -6.92 -16.48
C ASP A 30 -7.30 -5.51 -17.10
N TYR A 31 -7.65 -4.53 -16.28
CA TYR A 31 -7.79 -3.14 -16.67
C TYR A 31 -6.62 -2.29 -16.18
N SER A 32 -6.08 -1.45 -17.06
CA SER A 32 -5.25 -0.30 -16.72
C SER A 32 -6.12 0.96 -16.68
N ILE A 33 -6.16 1.60 -15.51
CA ILE A 33 -6.94 2.81 -15.24
C ILE A 33 -5.97 3.96 -14.97
N LYS A 34 -5.87 4.90 -15.91
CA LYS A 34 -4.90 6.00 -15.89
C LYS A 34 -5.57 7.35 -15.61
N ALA A 35 -5.07 8.07 -14.62
CA ALA A 35 -5.43 9.45 -14.27
C ALA A 35 -4.47 9.95 -13.19
N ASP A 36 -4.35 11.26 -12.97
CA ASP A 36 -3.63 11.77 -11.79
C ASP A 36 -4.53 11.63 -10.55
N TYR A 37 -4.12 10.84 -9.56
CA TYR A 37 -4.94 10.60 -8.37
C TYR A 37 -4.51 11.45 -7.18
N ASP A 38 -5.51 11.99 -6.47
CA ASP A 38 -5.35 12.57 -5.14
C ASP A 38 -5.83 11.60 -4.07
N VAL A 39 -5.10 11.56 -2.95
CA VAL A 39 -5.48 10.80 -1.76
C VAL A 39 -6.06 11.74 -0.73
N PHE A 40 -7.26 11.45 -0.27
CA PHE A 40 -7.95 12.24 0.73
C PHE A 40 -8.33 11.41 1.94
N PHE A 41 -8.27 12.03 3.12
CA PHE A 41 -8.97 11.54 4.29
C PHE A 41 -10.25 12.33 4.50
N LYS A 42 -11.36 11.62 4.63
CA LYS A 42 -12.66 12.19 4.99
C LYS A 42 -13.01 11.73 6.40
N SER A 43 -12.93 12.64 7.36
CA SER A 43 -13.29 12.35 8.75
C SER A 43 -14.79 12.11 8.91
N SER A 44 -15.17 11.50 10.04
CA SER A 44 -16.57 11.22 10.37
C SER A 44 -17.49 12.45 10.47
N ASP A 45 -16.92 13.65 10.63
CA ASP A 45 -17.65 14.92 10.58
C ASP A 45 -17.73 15.53 9.16
N GLY A 46 -17.32 14.78 8.14
CA GLY A 46 -17.43 15.16 6.72
C GLY A 46 -16.28 16.04 6.21
N LYS A 47 -15.32 16.44 7.06
CA LYS A 47 -14.17 17.23 6.60
C LYS A 47 -13.22 16.39 5.75
N LYS A 48 -12.94 16.86 4.54
CA LYS A 48 -12.01 16.24 3.59
C LYS A 48 -10.65 16.94 3.66
N ARG A 49 -9.56 16.18 3.76
CA ARG A 49 -8.17 16.68 3.80
C ARG A 49 -7.31 15.92 2.82
N LEU A 50 -6.51 16.64 2.02
CA LEU A 50 -5.54 16.04 1.11
C LEU A 50 -4.40 15.41 1.92
N ILE A 51 -4.06 14.16 1.62
CA ILE A 51 -2.87 13.47 2.07
C ILE A 51 -1.85 13.54 0.94
N LYS A 52 -0.67 14.07 1.23
CA LYS A 52 0.43 14.08 0.25
C LYS A 52 1.07 12.69 0.20
N LEU A 53 1.04 12.08 -0.98
CA LEU A 53 1.82 10.92 -1.36
C LEU A 53 2.58 11.23 -2.66
N PRO A 54 3.58 10.42 -3.04
CA PRO A 54 4.07 10.40 -4.40
C PRO A 54 2.94 10.27 -5.42
N GLU A 55 3.22 10.71 -6.64
CA GLU A 55 2.25 10.67 -7.73
C GLU A 55 1.81 9.22 -8.00
N ILE A 56 0.50 9.00 -7.96
CA ILE A 56 -0.14 7.76 -8.39
C ILE A 56 -0.89 8.13 -9.66
N ASN A 57 -0.51 7.52 -10.78
CA ASN A 57 -1.08 7.85 -12.09
C ASN A 57 -1.76 6.69 -12.81
N THR A 58 -1.59 5.46 -12.31
CA THR A 58 -2.09 4.24 -12.94
C THR A 58 -2.50 3.24 -11.87
N PHE A 59 -3.69 2.65 -12.02
CA PHE A 59 -4.09 1.44 -11.33
C PHE A 59 -4.17 0.27 -12.31
N ILE A 60 -3.75 -0.92 -11.88
CA ILE A 60 -3.96 -2.17 -12.61
C ILE A 60 -4.82 -3.09 -11.75
N VAL A 61 -6.00 -3.44 -12.27
CA VAL A 61 -7.04 -4.14 -11.49
C VAL A 61 -7.74 -5.22 -12.32
N PRO A 62 -8.17 -6.32 -11.68
CA PRO A 62 -8.83 -7.43 -12.39
C PRO A 62 -10.25 -7.07 -12.89
N GLU A 63 -10.88 -6.05 -12.30
CA GLU A 63 -12.24 -5.65 -12.63
C GLU A 63 -12.37 -4.13 -12.69
N ASN A 64 -13.08 -3.60 -13.70
CA ASN A 64 -13.41 -2.19 -13.81
C ASN A 64 -14.57 -1.81 -12.86
N LYS A 65 -14.29 -1.84 -11.56
CA LYS A 65 -15.21 -1.46 -10.48
C LYS A 65 -14.49 -0.62 -9.43
N GLN A 66 -15.25 -0.03 -8.52
CA GLN A 66 -14.67 0.67 -7.38
C GLN A 66 -13.73 -0.26 -6.60
N ILE A 67 -12.50 0.21 -6.36
CA ILE A 67 -11.47 -0.52 -5.61
C ILE A 67 -11.70 -0.30 -4.12
N GLU A 68 -11.93 -1.38 -3.38
CA GLU A 68 -11.92 -1.35 -1.93
C GLU A 68 -10.47 -1.38 -1.43
N LEU A 69 -10.08 -0.37 -0.64
CA LEU A 69 -8.74 -0.31 -0.09
C LEU A 69 -8.62 -1.23 1.14
N PRO A 70 -7.63 -2.14 1.17
CA PRO A 70 -7.43 -3.02 2.31
C PRO A 70 -7.18 -2.23 3.61
N VAL A 71 -7.73 -2.73 4.72
CA VAL A 71 -7.54 -2.14 6.05
C VAL A 71 -6.88 -3.15 6.97
N LEU A 72 -5.75 -2.76 7.55
CA LEU A 72 -5.06 -3.50 8.61
C LEU A 72 -5.32 -2.83 9.96
N ASN A 73 -5.56 -3.62 11.00
CA ASN A 73 -5.86 -3.12 12.33
C ASN A 73 -4.64 -3.30 13.25
N PHE A 74 -4.15 -2.20 13.81
CA PHE A 74 -3.26 -2.19 14.97
C PHE A 74 -4.09 -1.93 16.23
N ASP A 75 -3.53 -2.17 17.42
CA ASP A 75 -4.28 -2.05 18.68
C ASP A 75 -4.86 -0.65 18.90
N ALA A 76 -4.15 0.39 18.45
CA ALA A 76 -4.47 1.79 18.75
C ALA A 76 -4.86 2.64 17.53
N PHE A 77 -4.78 2.08 16.32
CA PHE A 77 -5.07 2.79 15.06
C PHE A 77 -5.29 1.78 13.92
N GLN A 78 -5.84 2.24 12.82
CA GLN A 78 -5.99 1.43 11.60
C GLN A 78 -5.03 1.94 10.54
N VAL A 79 -4.69 1.08 9.57
CA VAL A 79 -3.95 1.49 8.38
C VAL A 79 -4.72 1.10 7.14
N VAL A 80 -4.88 2.04 6.22
CA VAL A 80 -5.36 1.78 4.86
C VAL A 80 -4.16 1.56 3.94
N ILE A 81 -4.23 0.49 3.15
CA ILE A 81 -3.23 0.14 2.14
C ILE A 81 -3.67 0.69 0.79
N ILE A 82 -2.76 1.36 0.09
CA ILE A 82 -2.96 1.77 -1.31
C ILE A 82 -1.90 1.08 -2.14
N ALA A 83 -2.32 0.10 -2.95
CA ALA A 83 -1.46 -0.61 -3.89
C ALA A 83 -1.96 -0.33 -5.32
N PRO A 84 -1.23 0.45 -6.13
CA PRO A 84 -1.64 0.76 -7.51
C PRO A 84 -1.78 -0.48 -8.40
N GLN A 85 -1.08 -1.56 -8.07
CA GLN A 85 -1.14 -2.85 -8.74
C GLN A 85 -1.34 -3.94 -7.70
N TYR A 86 -2.03 -5.02 -8.05
CA TYR A 86 -2.29 -6.13 -7.13
C TYR A 86 -1.29 -7.30 -7.30
N THR A 87 -0.54 -7.31 -8.39
CA THR A 87 0.53 -8.29 -8.66
C THR A 87 1.74 -7.60 -9.28
N ASP A 88 2.90 -8.26 -9.19
CA ASP A 88 4.17 -7.86 -9.78
C ASP A 88 5.05 -9.12 -9.97
N CYS A 89 6.17 -9.03 -10.69
CA CYS A 89 7.15 -10.13 -10.74
C CYS A 89 8.14 -10.09 -9.56
N HIS A 90 8.47 -8.90 -9.06
CA HIS A 90 9.54 -8.67 -8.09
C HIS A 90 9.02 -8.13 -6.76
N GLY A 91 7.87 -7.44 -6.76
CA GLY A 91 7.23 -7.00 -5.54
C GLY A 91 6.10 -6.00 -5.77
N VAL A 92 5.01 -6.17 -5.06
CA VAL A 92 3.86 -5.27 -5.13
C VAL A 92 4.13 -4.05 -4.26
N SER A 93 4.27 -2.88 -4.88
CA SER A 93 4.47 -1.61 -4.19
C SER A 93 3.19 -1.15 -3.50
N PHE A 94 3.32 -0.62 -2.30
CA PHE A 94 2.19 -0.10 -1.53
C PHE A 94 2.57 1.10 -0.66
N TYR A 95 1.55 1.92 -0.39
CA TYR A 95 1.58 3.03 0.56
C TYR A 95 0.69 2.68 1.77
N MET A 96 0.99 3.28 2.92
CA MET A 96 0.23 3.09 4.16
C MET A 96 -0.27 4.42 4.70
N ILE A 97 -1.58 4.52 4.93
CA ILE A 97 -2.19 5.67 5.60
C ILE A 97 -2.69 5.25 6.98
N GLY A 98 -2.04 5.73 8.03
CA GLY A 98 -2.47 5.53 9.42
C GLY A 98 -3.65 6.40 9.77
N ILE A 99 -4.69 5.84 10.37
CA ILE A 99 -5.89 6.53 10.83
C ILE A 99 -6.07 6.29 12.32
N LYS A 100 -6.06 7.38 13.09
CA LYS A 100 -6.40 7.39 14.52
C LYS A 100 -7.34 8.55 14.81
N ASP A 101 -8.49 8.25 15.39
CA ASP A 101 -9.55 9.23 15.65
C ASP A 101 -9.93 10.02 14.39
N LYS A 102 -9.67 11.33 14.36
CA LYS A 102 -9.95 12.21 13.20
C LYS A 102 -8.69 12.63 12.44
N VAL A 103 -7.61 11.87 12.59
CA VAL A 103 -6.30 12.17 12.00
C VAL A 103 -5.90 11.01 11.09
N ALA A 104 -5.46 11.37 9.90
CA ALA A 104 -4.81 10.46 8.97
C ALA A 104 -3.42 10.97 8.62
N ILE A 105 -2.43 10.08 8.62
CA ILE A 105 -1.03 10.39 8.30
C ILE A 105 -0.47 9.35 7.32
N PRO A 106 0.34 9.76 6.34
CA PRO A 106 1.11 8.82 5.55
C PRO A 106 2.24 8.22 6.39
N PHE A 107 2.39 6.90 6.32
CA PHE A 107 3.51 6.20 6.93
C PHE A 107 4.69 6.14 5.96
N LYS A 108 5.90 6.37 6.49
CA LYS A 108 7.17 6.14 5.81
C LYS A 108 7.86 4.91 6.37
N PHE A 109 8.53 4.14 5.53
CA PHE A 109 9.29 2.96 5.95
C PHE A 109 10.72 3.35 6.22
N LYS A 110 11.24 3.00 7.40
CA LYS A 110 12.62 3.28 7.79
C LYS A 110 13.38 1.98 7.96
N THR A 111 14.39 1.79 7.13
CA THR A 111 15.28 0.61 7.13
C THR A 111 16.74 1.06 7.38
N GLY A 112 17.68 0.13 7.33
CA GLY A 112 19.11 0.46 7.35
C GLY A 112 19.56 1.25 6.12
N ASP A 113 18.84 1.11 5.01
CA ASP A 113 19.19 1.71 3.71
C ASP A 113 18.61 3.13 3.53
N GLY A 114 17.71 3.55 4.43
CA GLY A 114 17.14 4.90 4.39
C GLY A 114 15.68 4.96 4.82
N THR A 115 14.98 5.96 4.28
CA THR A 115 13.54 6.16 4.51
C THR A 115 12.82 6.34 3.19
N SER A 116 11.75 5.58 2.97
CA SER A 116 10.92 5.59 1.77
C SER A 116 9.46 5.85 2.09
N GLU A 117 8.71 6.41 1.15
CA GLU A 117 7.27 6.68 1.32
C GLU A 117 6.38 5.48 0.97
N SER A 118 6.96 4.49 0.28
CA SER A 118 6.36 3.20 -0.03
C SER A 118 7.28 2.06 0.37
N PHE A 119 6.73 0.85 0.35
CA PHE A 119 7.49 -0.40 0.45
C PHE A 119 6.90 -1.43 -0.52
N SER A 120 7.56 -2.57 -0.69
CA SER A 120 7.03 -3.67 -1.50
C SER A 120 6.96 -4.98 -0.73
N TYR A 121 5.96 -5.79 -1.04
CA TYR A 121 5.82 -7.15 -0.54
C TYR A 121 5.89 -8.16 -1.70
N ALA A 122 6.25 -9.40 -1.40
CA ALA A 122 6.39 -10.45 -2.39
C ALA A 122 5.04 -10.73 -3.08
N PRO A 123 5.04 -10.99 -4.39
CA PRO A 123 3.84 -11.46 -5.08
C PRO A 123 3.29 -12.72 -4.38
N ASN A 124 1.97 -12.86 -4.29
CA ASN A 124 1.28 -13.96 -3.60
C ASN A 124 1.53 -14.07 -2.09
N SER A 125 2.05 -13.01 -1.44
CA SER A 125 2.12 -12.90 0.02
C SER A 125 1.12 -11.87 0.53
N GLU A 126 0.84 -11.91 1.83
CA GLU A 126 -0.05 -10.97 2.50
C GLU A 126 0.70 -10.02 3.44
N LEU A 127 0.15 -8.83 3.63
CA LEU A 127 0.56 -7.92 4.70
C LEU A 127 -0.17 -8.31 5.99
N ILE A 128 0.57 -8.74 7.01
CA ILE A 128 -0.02 -9.32 8.23
C ILE A 128 0.37 -8.47 9.44
N ILE A 129 -0.58 -8.24 10.37
CA ILE A 129 -0.28 -7.66 11.68
C ILE A 129 -0.17 -8.77 12.71
N ILE A 130 1.01 -8.92 13.32
CA ILE A 130 1.28 -9.86 14.41
C ILE A 130 1.92 -9.10 15.57
N ASN A 131 1.39 -9.27 16.79
CA ASN A 131 1.90 -8.58 17.99
C ASN A 131 2.04 -7.06 17.79
N ASN A 132 1.04 -6.44 17.16
CA ASN A 132 0.99 -5.01 16.86
C ASN A 132 2.15 -4.51 15.97
N GLN A 133 2.72 -5.40 15.15
CA GLN A 133 3.79 -5.12 14.19
C GLN A 133 3.38 -5.61 12.81
N LEU A 134 3.81 -4.90 11.78
CA LEU A 134 3.61 -5.30 10.39
C LEU A 134 4.68 -6.31 10.01
N GLU A 135 4.27 -7.50 9.57
CA GLU A 135 5.14 -8.44 8.90
C GLU A 135 4.98 -8.32 7.38
N VAL A 136 6.11 -8.23 6.69
CA VAL A 136 6.19 -8.15 5.23
C VAL A 136 7.14 -9.21 4.73
N VAL A 137 6.70 -10.04 3.80
CA VAL A 137 7.62 -10.88 3.03
C VAL A 137 8.17 -10.02 1.89
N GLN A 138 9.49 -9.83 1.86
CA GLN A 138 10.14 -9.03 0.83
C GLN A 138 10.08 -9.77 -0.52
N GLY A 139 9.75 -9.05 -1.58
CA GLY A 139 9.80 -9.59 -2.93
C GLY A 139 11.23 -9.86 -3.43
N LEU A 140 11.36 -10.75 -4.41
CA LEU A 140 12.65 -11.16 -4.97
C LEU A 140 13.08 -10.15 -6.05
N ALA A 141 14.23 -9.53 -5.87
CA ALA A 141 14.85 -8.72 -6.92
C ALA A 141 15.61 -9.61 -7.90
N ALA A 142 15.82 -9.15 -9.14
CA ALA A 142 16.63 -9.86 -10.11
C ALA A 142 18.02 -10.20 -9.55
N GLY A 143 18.35 -11.50 -9.48
CA GLY A 143 19.63 -12.00 -8.98
C GLY A 143 19.73 -12.22 -7.47
N ASN A 144 18.61 -12.15 -6.72
CA ASN A 144 18.57 -12.52 -5.32
C ASN A 144 17.47 -13.56 -5.06
N ASP A 145 17.90 -14.79 -4.76
CA ASP A 145 17.01 -15.91 -4.45
C ASP A 145 16.61 -15.97 -2.96
N GLU A 146 17.21 -15.11 -2.11
CA GLU A 146 16.90 -15.09 -0.68
C GLU A 146 15.68 -14.22 -0.38
N GLN A 147 14.56 -14.87 -0.07
CA GLN A 147 13.39 -14.21 0.47
C GLN A 147 13.60 -13.85 1.95
N LYS A 148 13.15 -12.66 2.36
CA LYS A 148 13.27 -12.20 3.74
C LYS A 148 11.91 -11.88 4.32
N LYS A 149 11.67 -12.30 5.56
CA LYS A 149 10.60 -11.76 6.40
C LYS A 149 11.11 -10.54 7.14
N LEU A 150 10.46 -9.42 6.91
CA LEU A 150 10.75 -8.13 7.54
C LEU A 150 9.64 -7.81 8.54
N VAL A 151 10.02 -7.30 9.71
CA VAL A 151 9.07 -6.90 10.74
C VAL A 151 9.26 -5.43 11.04
N PHE A 152 8.18 -4.67 10.92
CA PHE A 152 8.13 -3.23 11.14
C PHE A 152 7.30 -2.91 12.38
N LYS A 153 7.88 -2.11 13.27
CA LYS A 153 7.18 -1.52 14.41
C LYS A 153 6.63 -0.15 14.02
N PRO A 154 5.33 0.11 14.24
CA PRO A 154 4.76 1.42 13.94
C PRO A 154 5.14 2.46 15.00
N ASP A 155 5.37 3.67 14.53
CA ASP A 155 5.37 4.90 15.31
C ASP A 155 4.40 5.89 14.66
N PHE A 156 3.16 5.85 15.14
CA PHE A 156 2.10 6.73 14.64
C PHE A 156 2.41 8.20 14.89
N LYS A 157 3.11 8.56 15.97
CA LYS A 157 3.39 9.98 16.26
C LYS A 157 4.28 10.59 15.18
N ASN A 158 5.24 9.81 14.69
CA ASN A 158 6.19 10.23 13.67
C ASN A 158 5.79 9.83 12.25
N GLY A 159 4.73 9.03 12.08
CA GLY A 159 4.30 8.51 10.79
C GLY A 159 5.35 7.58 10.18
N THR A 160 5.94 6.69 10.98
CA THR A 160 6.97 5.77 10.50
C THR A 160 6.69 4.31 10.83
N MET A 161 7.06 3.42 9.92
CA MET A 161 7.20 1.99 10.09
C MET A 161 8.69 1.69 10.20
N GLN A 162 9.18 1.44 11.41
CA GLN A 162 10.60 1.20 11.66
C GLN A 162 10.90 -0.30 11.54
N LEU A 163 11.83 -0.67 10.67
CA LEU A 163 12.31 -2.05 10.60
C LEU A 163 13.00 -2.40 11.93
N VAL A 164 12.54 -3.48 12.56
CA VAL A 164 13.06 -3.99 13.84
C VAL A 164 13.62 -5.40 13.73
N LYS A 165 13.22 -6.17 12.71
CA LYS A 165 13.73 -7.52 12.47
C LYS A 165 13.74 -7.84 10.98
N SER A 166 14.78 -8.54 10.55
CA SER A 166 14.88 -9.13 9.21
C SER A 166 15.33 -10.58 9.40
N THR A 167 14.68 -11.53 8.75
CA THR A 167 15.02 -12.96 8.83
C THR A 167 14.93 -13.57 7.44
N THR A 168 16.01 -14.19 6.98
CA THR A 168 16.00 -14.97 5.74
C THR A 168 15.07 -16.17 5.92
N ILE A 169 14.13 -16.33 5.00
CA ILE A 169 13.29 -17.50 4.86
C ILE A 169 14.09 -18.49 4.01
N ARG A 170 14.30 -19.69 4.54
CA ARG A 170 14.85 -20.81 3.77
C ARG A 170 13.73 -21.83 3.64
N ASP A 171 13.48 -22.28 2.42
CA ASP A 171 12.67 -23.46 2.16
C ASP A 171 13.32 -24.72 2.78
#